data_AF-A0A4Z1NP13-F1
#
_entry.id   AF-A0A4Z1NP13-F1
#
_cell.length_a   1.000
_cell.length_b   1.000
_cell.length_c   1.000
_cell.angle_alpha   90.00
_cell.angle_beta   90.00
_cell.angle_gamma   90.00
#
_symmetry.space_group_name_H-M   'P 1'
#
loop_
_entity.id
_entity.type
_entity.pdbx_description
1 polymer ?
#
loop_
_entity_poly.entity_id
_entity_poly.type
_entity_poly.pdbx_seq_one_letter_code
_entity_poly.pdbx_strand_id
1 'polypeptide(L)'
;MATLETAASRVFAIDELLEEILIYLSIDRVLLAKRVCRNWSRLVASSPSLQRILFKRIDLSQPLRAYNPLFEDFFEDIGCKNDVTGEAGKLVPASLKISPQSMRKLILHCPKEWKSMTMFQPPCPYWLTMPSASIFHGINVKFLNDANIPVMKAVEKANWIMETEADKIRFARTNRAHLDQTLSRRFARGVNSRLTRGAMSNA
;
A
#
# COMPACT_ATOMS: atom_id res chain seq x y z
N MET A 1 16.18 31.42 41.40
CA MET A 1 16.77 31.85 40.12
C MET A 1 15.63 32.04 39.14
N ALA A 2 15.32 33.27 38.76
CA ALA A 2 14.26 33.56 37.79
C ALA A 2 14.78 33.18 36.39
N THR A 3 14.22 32.14 35.78
CA THR A 3 14.49 31.81 34.38
C THR A 3 13.94 32.95 33.53
N LEU A 4 14.82 33.69 32.85
CA LEU A 4 14.44 34.70 31.86
C LEU A 4 13.67 33.99 30.74
N GLU A 5 12.36 34.13 30.81
CA GLU A 5 11.45 33.55 29.83
C GLU A 5 11.62 34.29 28.51
N THR A 6 12.05 33.59 27.46
CA THR A 6 12.20 34.19 26.14
C THR A 6 10.84 34.38 25.48
N ALA A 7 10.71 35.34 24.57
CA ALA A 7 9.48 35.52 23.78
C ALA A 7 9.09 34.22 23.04
N ALA A 8 10.05 33.48 22.52
CA ALA A 8 9.82 32.19 21.89
C ALA A 8 9.24 31.14 22.85
N SER A 9 9.73 31.08 24.09
CA SER A 9 9.18 30.18 25.12
C SER A 9 7.71 30.47 25.39
N ARG A 10 7.33 31.74 25.45
CA ARG A 10 5.94 32.16 25.65
C ARG A 10 5.05 31.79 24.46
N VAL A 11 5.53 31.97 23.24
CA VAL A 11 4.80 31.57 22.01
C VAL A 11 4.59 30.06 21.96
N PHE A 12 5.63 29.26 22.22
CA PHE A 12 5.52 27.79 22.18
C PHE A 12 4.76 27.18 23.36
N ALA A 13 4.48 27.96 24.41
CA ALA A 13 3.64 27.56 25.53
C ALA A 13 2.14 27.76 25.26
N ILE A 14 1.78 28.54 24.23
CA ILE A 14 0.40 28.77 23.82
C ILE A 14 0.08 27.82 22.66
N ASP A 15 -0.83 26.88 22.90
CA ASP A 15 -1.13 25.80 21.96
C ASP A 15 -1.66 26.32 20.62
N GLU A 16 -2.46 27.40 20.61
CA GLU A 16 -3.01 28.01 19.39
C GLU A 16 -1.93 28.61 18.50
N LEU A 17 -0.97 29.33 19.09
CA LEU A 17 0.15 29.93 18.36
C LEU A 17 1.11 28.85 17.86
N LEU A 18 1.36 27.83 18.67
CA LEU A 18 2.17 26.70 18.25
C LEU A 18 1.50 25.92 17.11
N GLU A 19 0.19 25.68 17.18
CA GLU A 19 -0.57 25.05 16.09
C GLU A 19 -0.46 25.85 14.80
N GLU A 20 -0.65 27.18 14.86
CA GLU A 20 -0.53 28.07 13.71
C GLU A 20 0.85 27.98 13.07
N ILE A 21 1.93 27.96 13.87
CA ILE A 21 3.30 27.78 13.37
C ILE A 21 3.47 26.40 12.70
N LEU A 22 2.98 25.33 13.34
CA LEU A 22 3.15 23.97 12.84
C LEU A 22 2.38 23.72 11.54
N ILE A 23 1.26 24.41 11.31
CA ILE A 23 0.47 24.32 10.07
C ILE A 23 1.27 24.75 8.84
N TYR A 24 2.22 25.69 8.99
CA TYR A 24 3.06 26.16 7.89
C TYR A 24 4.27 25.26 7.61
N LEU A 25 4.47 24.19 8.37
CA LEU A 25 5.56 23.25 8.16
C LEU A 25 5.17 22.13 7.19
N SER A 26 6.15 21.55 6.49
CA SER A 26 5.90 20.35 5.69
C SER A 26 5.55 19.15 6.57
N ILE A 27 4.85 18.16 6.02
CA ILE A 27 4.35 16.98 6.73
C ILE A 27 5.47 16.28 7.53
N ASP A 28 6.65 16.10 6.92
CA ASP A 28 7.82 15.51 7.60
C ASP A 28 8.24 16.30 8.84
N ARG A 29 8.26 17.64 8.73
CA ARG A 29 8.65 18.53 9.82
C ARG A 29 7.62 18.50 10.95
N VAL A 30 6.33 18.41 10.64
CA VAL A 30 5.27 18.22 11.65
C VAL A 30 5.41 16.87 12.35
N LEU A 31 5.74 15.79 11.62
CA LEU A 31 6.00 14.48 12.22
C LEU A 31 7.23 14.51 13.14
N LEU A 32 8.28 15.22 12.77
CA LEU A 32 9.48 15.43 13.60
C LEU A 32 9.17 16.30 14.83
N ALA A 33 8.30 17.31 14.70
CA ALA A 33 7.89 18.18 15.79
C ALA A 33 7.29 17.41 16.97
N LYS A 34 6.63 16.27 16.70
CA LYS A 34 6.13 15.36 17.76
C LYS A 34 7.23 14.83 18.69
N ARG A 35 8.49 14.82 18.25
CA ARG A 35 9.62 14.29 19.02
C ARG A 35 10.30 15.34 19.91
N VAL A 36 9.90 16.61 19.82
CA VAL A 36 10.49 17.72 20.60
C VAL A 36 10.15 17.59 22.08
N CYS A 37 8.86 17.51 22.41
CA CYS A 37 8.40 17.30 23.79
C CYS A 37 6.99 16.69 23.83
N ARG A 38 6.54 16.30 25.02
CA ARG A 38 5.20 15.71 25.22
C ARG A 38 4.06 16.66 24.87
N ASN A 39 4.24 17.97 25.09
CA ASN A 39 3.20 18.96 24.75
C ASN A 39 2.98 19.02 23.24
N TRP A 40 4.06 19.14 22.47
CA TRP A 40 4.01 19.18 21.01
C TRP A 40 3.42 17.89 20.44
N SER A 41 3.83 16.73 20.95
CA SER A 41 3.24 15.45 20.54
C SER A 41 1.74 15.40 20.83
N ARG A 42 1.28 15.95 21.96
CA ARG A 42 -0.13 15.99 22.33
C ARG A 42 -0.89 16.90 21.39
N LEU A 43 -0.42 18.14 21.19
CA LEU A 43 -1.03 19.13 20.31
C LEU A 43 -1.19 18.59 18.89
N VAL A 44 -0.12 18.04 18.31
CA VAL A 44 -0.16 17.45 16.97
C VAL A 44 -1.19 16.32 16.91
N ALA A 45 -1.34 15.51 17.96
CA ALA A 45 -2.28 14.40 17.98
C ALA A 45 -3.75 14.85 18.18
N SER A 46 -3.99 15.93 18.93
CA SER A 46 -5.35 16.41 19.27
C SER A 46 -5.90 17.45 18.30
N SER A 47 -5.05 18.27 17.66
CA SER A 47 -5.48 19.32 16.73
C SER A 47 -6.11 18.73 15.47
N PRO A 48 -7.38 19.06 15.16
CA PRO A 48 -8.01 18.66 13.90
C PRO A 48 -7.29 19.20 12.66
N SER A 49 -6.78 20.44 12.71
CA SER A 49 -6.10 21.09 11.59
C SER A 49 -4.79 20.37 11.25
N LEU A 50 -3.99 20.06 12.27
CA LEU A 50 -2.75 19.30 12.09
C LEU A 50 -3.03 17.87 11.62
N GLN A 51 -4.09 17.22 12.13
CA GLN A 51 -4.48 15.89 11.65
C GLN A 51 -4.93 15.89 10.18
N ARG A 52 -5.56 16.96 9.70
CA ARG A 52 -5.89 17.14 8.27
C ARG A 52 -4.62 17.30 7.44
N ILE A 53 -3.67 18.13 7.85
CA ILE A 53 -2.39 18.31 7.13
C ILE A 53 -1.59 17.01 7.06
N LEU A 54 -1.66 16.20 8.11
CA LEU A 54 -1.03 14.88 8.18
C LEU A 54 -1.78 13.79 7.42
N PHE A 55 -2.85 14.08 6.67
CA PHE A 55 -3.69 13.09 5.97
C PHE A 55 -4.26 12.01 6.91
N LYS A 56 -4.42 12.32 8.21
CA LYS A 56 -5.00 11.40 9.21
C LYS A 56 -6.47 11.66 9.47
N ARG A 57 -6.93 12.86 9.13
CA ARG A 57 -8.32 13.27 9.22
C ARG A 57 -8.76 13.81 7.87
N ILE A 58 -9.98 13.45 7.49
CA ILE A 58 -10.61 13.91 6.27
C ILE A 58 -10.73 15.44 6.29
N ASP A 59 -10.33 16.05 5.18
CA ASP A 59 -10.55 17.46 4.89
C ASP A 59 -11.35 17.57 3.59
N LEU A 60 -12.55 18.13 3.69
CA LEU A 60 -13.43 18.39 2.56
C LEU A 60 -13.43 19.87 2.17
N SER A 61 -12.67 20.71 2.90
CA SER A 61 -12.62 22.15 2.63
C SER A 61 -11.80 22.49 1.39
N GLN A 62 -10.90 21.60 0.98
CA GLN A 62 -10.05 21.82 -0.18
C GLN A 62 -10.80 21.47 -1.47
N PRO A 63 -10.94 22.42 -2.42
CA PRO A 63 -11.59 22.17 -3.69
C PRO A 63 -10.72 21.31 -4.63
N LEU A 64 -9.39 21.39 -4.46
CA LEU A 64 -8.42 20.65 -5.25
C LEU A 64 -7.94 19.43 -4.49
N ARG A 65 -7.70 18.33 -5.21
CA ARG A 65 -7.18 17.10 -4.63
C ARG A 65 -5.67 17.22 -4.42
N ALA A 66 -5.25 17.17 -3.17
CA ALA A 66 -3.86 16.96 -2.78
C ALA A 66 -3.60 15.45 -2.62
N TYR A 67 -2.39 15.03 -2.97
CA TYR A 67 -1.87 13.71 -2.63
C TYR A 67 -0.87 13.85 -1.48
N ASN A 68 -0.67 12.77 -0.75
CA ASN A 68 0.25 12.75 0.37
C ASN A 68 1.71 12.59 -0.14
N PRO A 69 2.57 13.62 0.00
CA PRO A 69 3.93 13.61 -0.54
C PRO A 69 4.83 12.53 0.10
N LEU A 70 4.49 12.01 1.28
CA LEU A 70 5.25 10.94 1.93
C LEU A 70 5.28 9.64 1.13
N PHE A 71 4.33 9.47 0.21
CA PHE A 71 4.21 8.27 -0.60
C PHE A 71 4.74 8.43 -2.03
N GLU A 72 5.19 9.63 -2.42
CA GLU A 72 5.60 9.95 -3.79
C GLU A 72 6.69 9.00 -4.30
N ASP A 73 7.71 8.72 -3.48
CA ASP A 73 8.83 7.83 -3.82
C ASP A 73 8.43 6.36 -4.04
N PHE A 74 7.22 5.95 -3.66
CA PHE A 74 6.78 4.56 -3.71
C PHE A 74 5.90 4.25 -4.92
N PHE A 75 5.26 5.27 -5.51
CA PHE A 75 4.30 5.09 -6.60
C PHE A 75 4.86 5.66 -7.91
N GLU A 76 4.92 4.83 -8.95
CA GLU A 76 5.50 5.21 -10.26
C GLU A 76 4.57 6.09 -11.09
N ASP A 77 3.26 5.99 -10.85
CA ASP A 77 2.22 6.67 -11.63
C ASP A 77 1.06 7.01 -10.69
N ILE A 78 1.04 8.26 -10.22
CA ILE A 78 -0.02 8.84 -9.41
C ILE A 78 -0.92 9.64 -10.35
N GLY A 79 -1.89 8.95 -10.96
CA GLY A 79 -2.86 9.56 -11.85
C GLY A 79 -4.06 10.09 -11.07
N CYS A 80 -4.15 11.40 -10.87
CA CYS A 80 -5.34 12.02 -10.29
C CYS A 80 -5.87 13.12 -11.21
N LYS A 81 -7.10 12.96 -11.72
CA LYS A 81 -7.81 14.05 -12.40
C LYS A 81 -8.45 14.95 -11.35
N ASN A 82 -8.22 16.26 -11.48
CA ASN A 82 -8.83 17.27 -10.61
C ASN A 82 -10.33 17.44 -10.87
N ASP A 83 -10.85 16.86 -11.94
CA ASP A 83 -12.26 16.96 -12.31
C ASP A 83 -13.12 16.15 -11.32
N VAL A 84 -13.74 16.89 -10.40
CA VAL A 84 -14.68 16.38 -9.40
C VAL A 84 -15.98 15.84 -10.04
N THR A 85 -16.19 16.10 -11.34
CA THR A 85 -17.43 15.83 -12.06
C THR A 85 -17.14 15.17 -13.40
N GLY A 86 -17.25 13.84 -13.47
CA GLY A 86 -17.58 13.19 -14.74
C GLY A 86 -18.98 13.60 -15.21
N GLU A 87 -19.33 13.32 -16.47
CA GLU A 87 -20.61 13.67 -17.12
C GLU A 87 -21.89 13.26 -16.36
N ALA A 88 -21.77 12.45 -15.29
CA ALA A 88 -22.86 11.97 -14.45
C ALA A 88 -22.68 12.24 -12.94
N GLY A 89 -21.81 13.18 -12.53
CA GLY A 89 -21.58 13.49 -11.10
C GLY A 89 -20.87 12.39 -10.30
N LYS A 90 -20.34 11.35 -10.98
CA LYS A 90 -19.54 10.29 -10.34
C LYS A 90 -18.07 10.71 -10.28
N LEU A 91 -17.48 10.59 -9.09
CA LEU A 91 -16.05 10.76 -8.85
C LEU A 91 -15.26 9.74 -9.68
N VAL A 92 -14.38 10.23 -10.55
CA VAL A 92 -13.43 9.39 -11.27
C VAL A 92 -12.37 8.89 -10.27
N PRO A 93 -12.18 7.56 -10.14
CA PRO A 93 -11.15 7.02 -9.27
C PRO A 93 -9.75 7.46 -9.71
N ALA A 94 -8.88 7.77 -8.75
CA ALA A 94 -7.46 7.96 -9.03
C ALA A 94 -6.79 6.64 -9.43
N SER A 95 -5.60 6.70 -10.01
CA SER A 95 -4.75 5.55 -10.31
C SER A 95 -3.46 5.66 -9.50
N LEU A 96 -3.07 4.57 -8.86
CA LEU A 96 -1.81 4.40 -8.16
C LEU A 96 -1.13 3.16 -8.72
N LYS A 97 0.09 3.31 -9.25
CA LYS A 97 0.90 2.16 -9.68
C LYS A 97 2.06 1.95 -8.72
N ILE A 98 2.21 0.74 -8.20
CA ILE A 98 3.30 0.38 -7.30
C ILE A 98 4.11 -0.79 -7.86
N SER A 99 5.43 -0.67 -7.80
CA SER A 99 6.35 -1.75 -8.16
C SER A 99 6.45 -2.78 -7.03
N PRO A 100 6.82 -4.04 -7.29
CA PRO A 100 7.03 -5.04 -6.25
C PRO A 100 8.13 -4.63 -5.25
N GLN A 101 9.17 -3.94 -5.73
CA GLN A 101 10.27 -3.47 -4.90
C GLN A 101 9.80 -2.33 -3.98
N SER A 102 9.08 -1.35 -4.53
CA SER A 102 8.51 -0.24 -3.76
C SER A 102 7.49 -0.72 -2.74
N MET A 103 6.62 -1.66 -3.13
CA MET A 103 5.65 -2.29 -2.22
C MET A 103 6.35 -2.99 -1.06
N ARG A 104 7.38 -3.80 -1.34
CA ARG A 104 8.16 -4.48 -0.30
C ARG A 104 8.88 -3.49 0.61
N LYS A 105 9.51 -2.46 0.05
CA LYS A 105 10.15 -1.38 0.80
C LYS A 105 9.15 -0.68 1.72
N LEU A 106 7.96 -0.38 1.20
CA LEU A 106 6.90 0.27 1.94
C LEU A 106 6.40 -0.61 3.09
N ILE A 107 6.11 -1.89 2.86
CA ILE A 107 5.66 -2.81 3.92
C ILE A 107 6.71 -2.95 5.03
N LEU A 108 7.99 -3.07 4.67
CA LEU A 108 9.07 -3.32 5.63
C LEU A 108 9.52 -2.07 6.40
N HIS A 109 9.50 -0.91 5.76
CA HIS A 109 10.12 0.31 6.31
C HIS A 109 9.13 1.45 6.56
N CYS A 110 7.82 1.26 6.33
CA CYS A 110 6.82 2.28 6.62
C CYS A 110 6.80 2.64 8.12
N PRO A 111 7.05 3.91 8.48
CA PRO A 111 6.87 4.38 9.85
C PRO A 111 5.46 4.13 10.38
N LYS A 112 5.34 3.90 11.69
CA LYS A 112 4.04 3.61 12.33
C LYS A 112 3.05 4.75 12.13
N GLU A 113 3.54 5.99 12.08
CA GLU A 113 2.75 7.20 11.91
C GLU A 113 2.04 7.27 10.56
N TRP A 114 2.63 6.66 9.51
CA TRP A 114 2.12 6.70 8.14
C TRP A 114 1.02 5.66 7.90
N LYS A 115 0.98 4.58 8.70
CA LYS A 115 0.00 3.49 8.54
C LYS A 115 -1.47 3.92 8.65
N SER A 116 -1.73 5.03 9.32
CA SER A 116 -3.07 5.60 9.48
C SER A 116 -3.38 6.73 8.51
N MET A 117 -2.47 7.06 7.59
CA MET A 117 -2.63 8.18 6.66
C MET A 117 -3.34 7.75 5.38
N THR A 118 -4.18 8.63 4.85
CA THR A 118 -4.78 8.48 3.53
C THR A 118 -3.81 8.92 2.43
N MET A 119 -4.07 8.47 1.20
CA MET A 119 -3.29 8.88 0.03
C MET A 119 -3.72 10.25 -0.49
N PHE A 120 -5.01 10.57 -0.42
CA PHE A 120 -5.60 11.76 -1.04
C PHE A 120 -6.45 12.56 -0.06
N GLN A 121 -6.54 13.87 -0.33
CA GLN A 121 -7.35 14.82 0.41
C GLN A 121 -7.90 15.91 -0.54
N PRO A 122 -9.23 16.06 -0.70
CA PRO A 122 -10.27 15.23 -0.10
C PRO A 122 -10.17 13.75 -0.53
N PRO A 123 -10.70 12.82 0.28
CA PRO A 123 -10.66 11.39 -0.02
C PRO A 123 -11.32 11.07 -1.36
N CYS A 124 -10.68 10.22 -2.17
CA CYS A 124 -11.26 9.70 -3.41
C CYS A 124 -10.96 8.21 -3.59
N PRO A 125 -11.87 7.44 -4.22
CA PRO A 125 -11.56 6.07 -4.59
C PRO A 125 -10.34 6.02 -5.50
N TYR A 126 -9.57 4.93 -5.44
CA TYR A 126 -8.40 4.77 -6.29
C TYR A 126 -8.15 3.32 -6.69
N TRP A 127 -7.66 3.15 -7.91
CA TRP A 127 -7.14 1.89 -8.43
C TRP A 127 -5.69 1.71 -7.98
N LEU A 128 -5.42 0.68 -7.17
CA LEU A 128 -4.06 0.24 -6.89
C LEU A 128 -3.66 -0.81 -7.93
N THR A 129 -2.68 -0.48 -8.75
CA THR A 129 -2.15 -1.29 -9.84
C THR A 129 -0.80 -1.85 -9.46
N MET A 130 -0.62 -3.16 -9.63
CA MET A 130 0.67 -3.85 -9.43
C MET A 130 0.90 -4.91 -10.51
N PRO A 131 2.17 -5.21 -10.84
CA PRO A 131 2.46 -6.27 -11.78
C PRO A 131 2.09 -7.63 -11.17
N SER A 132 1.39 -8.45 -11.97
CA SER A 132 1.01 -9.81 -11.58
C SER A 132 2.25 -10.68 -11.35
N ALA A 133 2.18 -11.60 -10.38
CA ALA A 133 3.16 -12.66 -10.18
C ALA A 133 2.99 -13.82 -11.20
N SER A 134 2.05 -13.70 -12.13
CA SER A 134 1.75 -14.71 -13.14
C SER A 134 2.90 -14.91 -14.14
N ILE A 135 2.93 -16.12 -14.70
CA ILE A 135 3.85 -16.57 -15.77
C ILE A 135 3.66 -15.73 -17.05
N PHE A 136 2.47 -15.16 -17.22
CA PHE A 136 2.17 -14.21 -18.28
C PHE A 136 2.73 -12.83 -17.89
N HIS A 137 3.99 -12.60 -18.25
CA HIS A 137 4.65 -11.31 -18.13
C HIS A 137 3.79 -10.23 -18.77
N GLY A 138 3.45 -9.19 -18.00
CA GLY A 138 2.74 -8.00 -18.51
C GLY A 138 1.29 -7.82 -18.04
N ILE A 139 0.70 -8.77 -17.30
CA ILE A 139 -0.64 -8.56 -16.72
C ILE A 139 -0.50 -7.69 -15.46
N ASN A 140 -1.17 -6.55 -15.44
CA ASN A 140 -1.31 -5.72 -14.24
C ASN A 140 -2.61 -6.09 -13.51
N VAL A 141 -2.53 -6.31 -12.20
CA VAL A 141 -3.70 -6.51 -11.35
C VAL A 141 -4.11 -5.15 -10.78
N LYS A 142 -5.40 -4.84 -10.87
CA LYS A 142 -5.98 -3.59 -10.37
C LYS A 142 -6.97 -3.86 -9.25
N PHE A 143 -6.82 -3.15 -8.15
CA PHE A 143 -7.72 -3.22 -7.00
C PHE A 143 -8.38 -1.87 -6.79
N LEU A 144 -9.71 -1.81 -6.79
CA LEU A 144 -10.42 -0.60 -6.38
C LEU A 144 -10.42 -0.52 -4.86
N ASN A 145 -9.97 0.62 -4.33
CA ASN A 145 -9.98 0.92 -2.91
C ASN A 145 -10.89 2.10 -2.63
N ASP A 146 -11.58 2.04 -1.50
CA ASP A 146 -12.41 3.15 -1.01
C ASP A 146 -11.55 4.34 -0.61
N ALA A 147 -12.15 5.51 -0.74
CA ALA A 147 -11.52 6.80 -0.50
C ALA A 147 -10.86 6.97 0.87
N ASN A 148 -11.49 6.40 1.91
CA ASN A 148 -11.10 6.61 3.30
C ASN A 148 -10.14 5.53 3.82
N ILE A 149 -9.75 4.57 2.99
CA ILE A 149 -8.86 3.49 3.41
C ILE A 149 -7.42 4.03 3.48
N PRO A 150 -6.73 3.93 4.64
CA PRO A 150 -5.31 4.26 4.74
C PRO A 150 -4.51 3.48 3.70
N VAL A 151 -3.58 4.15 3.03
CA VAL A 151 -2.87 3.56 1.88
C VAL A 151 -2.16 2.25 2.23
N MET A 152 -1.63 2.17 3.46
CA MET A 152 -0.97 0.96 3.94
C MET A 152 -1.90 -0.24 4.06
N LYS A 153 -3.17 -0.03 4.45
CA LYS A 153 -4.14 -1.15 4.50
C LYS A 153 -4.46 -1.66 3.10
N ALA A 154 -4.55 -0.77 2.11
CA ALA A 154 -4.77 -1.16 0.72
C ALA A 154 -3.57 -1.95 0.17
N VAL A 155 -2.34 -1.49 0.47
CA VAL A 155 -1.10 -2.16 0.07
C VAL A 155 -0.96 -3.54 0.75
N GLU A 156 -1.20 -3.63 2.05
CA GLU A 156 -1.14 -4.90 2.80
C GLU A 156 -2.18 -5.91 2.27
N LYS A 157 -3.41 -5.45 2.02
CA LYS A 157 -4.48 -6.28 1.41
C LYS A 157 -4.05 -6.81 0.06
N ALA A 158 -3.47 -5.95 -0.78
CA ALA A 158 -3.06 -6.35 -2.11
C ALA A 158 -1.85 -7.32 -2.08
N ASN A 159 -0.89 -7.10 -1.19
CA ASN A 159 0.22 -8.03 -0.96
C ASN A 159 -0.29 -9.43 -0.56
N TRP A 160 -1.24 -9.49 0.37
CA TRP A 160 -1.84 -10.75 0.81
C TRP A 160 -2.55 -11.51 -0.34
N ILE A 161 -3.30 -10.80 -1.18
CA ILE A 161 -3.93 -11.40 -2.37
C ILE A 161 -2.86 -11.95 -3.32
N MET A 162 -1.81 -11.19 -3.56
CA MET A 162 -0.72 -11.58 -4.45
C MET A 162 0.04 -12.81 -3.95
N GLU A 163 0.32 -12.89 -2.64
CA GLU A 163 0.94 -14.05 -2.02
C GLU A 163 0.05 -15.29 -2.12
N THR A 164 -1.24 -15.12 -1.86
CA THR A 164 -2.24 -16.20 -1.97
C THR A 164 -2.34 -16.75 -3.39
N GLU A 165 -2.35 -15.88 -4.40
CA GLU A 165 -2.34 -16.31 -5.82
C GLU A 165 -1.03 -16.99 -6.20
N ALA A 166 0.11 -16.48 -5.72
CA ALA A 166 1.41 -17.12 -5.94
C ALA A 166 1.46 -18.53 -5.32
N ASP A 167 0.89 -18.72 -4.13
CA ASP A 167 0.80 -20.04 -3.48
C ASP A 167 -0.08 -21.02 -4.24
N LYS A 168 -1.24 -20.57 -4.76
CA LYS A 168 -2.08 -21.40 -5.63
C LYS A 168 -1.32 -21.89 -6.86
N ILE A 169 -0.55 -21.01 -7.49
CA ILE A 169 0.28 -21.37 -8.66
C ILE A 169 1.38 -22.36 -8.28
N ARG A 170 2.08 -22.14 -7.14
CA ARG A 170 3.09 -23.08 -6.64
C ARG A 170 2.50 -24.47 -6.41
N PHE A 171 1.35 -24.54 -5.74
CA PHE A 171 0.65 -25.79 -5.47
C PHE A 171 0.22 -26.52 -6.76
N ALA A 172 -0.35 -25.79 -7.72
CA ALA A 172 -0.76 -26.36 -9.01
C ALA A 172 0.44 -26.94 -9.79
N ARG A 173 1.60 -26.28 -9.76
CA ARG A 173 2.83 -26.76 -10.40
C ARG A 173 3.34 -28.04 -9.74
N THR A 174 3.38 -28.09 -8.41
CA THR A 174 3.79 -29.29 -7.66
C THR A 174 2.88 -30.47 -7.96
N ASN A 175 1.56 -30.25 -7.98
CA ASN A 175 0.60 -31.30 -8.31
C ASN A 175 0.76 -31.80 -9.75
N ARG A 176 1.01 -30.91 -10.71
CA ARG A 176 1.29 -31.29 -12.10
C ARG A 176 2.55 -32.13 -12.22
N ALA A 177 3.63 -31.75 -11.53
CA ALA A 177 4.87 -32.53 -11.51
C ALA A 177 4.66 -33.94 -10.91
N HIS A 178 3.86 -34.05 -9.85
CA HIS A 178 3.49 -35.35 -9.29
C HIS A 178 2.65 -36.21 -10.26
N LEU A 179 1.70 -35.61 -10.97
CA LEU A 179 0.92 -36.29 -12.01
C LEU A 179 1.81 -36.79 -13.15
N ASP A 180 2.71 -35.95 -13.66
CA ASP A 180 3.63 -36.33 -14.74
C ASP A 180 4.59 -37.46 -14.31
N GLN A 181 5.05 -37.44 -13.05
CA GLN A 181 5.89 -38.50 -12.50
C GLN A 181 5.12 -39.83 -12.31
N THR A 182 3.86 -39.77 -11.88
CA THR A 182 3.02 -40.98 -11.70
C THR A 182 2.62 -41.59 -13.04
N LEU A 183 2.30 -40.77 -14.04
CA LEU A 183 2.06 -41.23 -15.41
C LEU A 183 3.31 -41.89 -15.99
N SER A 184 4.48 -41.26 -15.87
CA SER A 184 5.76 -41.82 -16.34
C SER A 184 6.06 -43.19 -15.71
N ARG A 185 5.81 -43.36 -14.41
CA ARG A 185 5.96 -44.66 -13.72
C ARG A 185 4.98 -45.72 -14.21
N ARG A 186 3.73 -45.35 -14.52
CA ARG A 186 2.72 -46.28 -15.07
C ARG A 186 3.10 -46.73 -16.48
N PHE A 187 3.57 -45.81 -17.33
CA PHE A 187 4.07 -46.15 -18.66
C PHE A 187 5.28 -47.08 -18.60
N ALA A 188 6.28 -46.80 -17.73
CA ALA A 188 7.44 -47.67 -17.57
C ALA A 188 7.06 -49.11 -17.09
N ARG A 189 6.09 -49.25 -16.17
CA ARG A 189 5.59 -50.56 -15.73
C ARG A 189 4.77 -51.29 -16.81
N GLY A 190 4.00 -50.56 -17.61
CA GLY A 190 3.21 -51.11 -18.72
C GLY A 190 4.05 -51.63 -19.89
N VAL A 191 5.24 -51.05 -20.10
CA VAL A 191 6.20 -51.53 -21.11
C VAL A 191 6.91 -52.80 -20.64
N ASN A 192 7.35 -52.86 -19.38
CA ASN A 192 7.99 -54.06 -18.82
C ASN A 192 7.06 -55.28 -18.75
N SER A 193 5.75 -55.10 -18.54
CA SER A 193 4.79 -56.21 -18.50
C SER A 193 4.41 -56.78 -19.88
N ARG A 194 4.64 -56.03 -20.96
CA ARG A 194 4.49 -56.55 -22.34
C ARG A 194 5.71 -57.31 -22.82
N LEU A 195 6.92 -56.88 -22.42
CA LEU A 195 8.17 -57.58 -22.74
C LEU A 195 8.27 -58.95 -22.07
N THR A 196 7.74 -59.12 -20.85
CA THR A 196 7.77 -60.42 -20.16
C THR A 196 6.71 -61.42 -20.66
N ARG A 197 5.58 -60.96 -21.23
CA ARG A 197 4.58 -61.86 -21.85
C ARG A 197 4.94 -62.33 -23.26
N GLY A 198 5.74 -61.57 -24.01
CA GLY A 198 6.20 -61.98 -25.33
C GLY A 198 7.23 -63.12 -25.31
N ALA A 199 7.92 -63.34 -24.18
CA ALA A 199 8.96 -64.35 -24.05
C ALA A 199 8.46 -65.77 -23.70
N MET A 200 7.16 -65.96 -23.40
CA MET A 200 6.60 -67.29 -23.07
C MET A 200 5.70 -67.88 -24.17
N SER A 201 5.69 -67.29 -25.38
CA SER A 201 4.87 -67.76 -26.51
C SER A 201 5.66 -68.49 -27.61
N ASN A 202 6.96 -68.70 -27.44
CA ASN A 202 7.81 -69.46 -28.36
C ASN A 202 8.52 -70.58 -27.60
N ALA A 203 7.78 -71.62 -27.23
CA ALA A 203 8.30 -72.92 -26.83
C ALA A 203 7.29 -74.01 -27.25
#